data_AF-A0A2H0ND33-F1
#
_entry.id   AF-A0A2H0ND33-F1
#
_cell.length_a   1.000
_cell.length_b   1.000
_cell.length_c   1.000
_cell.angle_alpha   90.00
_cell.angle_beta   90.00
_cell.angle_gamma   90.00
#
_symmetry.space_group_name_H-M   'P 1'
#
loop_
_entity.id
_entity.type
_entity.pdbx_description
1 polymer ?
#
loop_
_entity_poly.entity_id
_entity_poly.type
_entity_poly.pdbx_seq_one_letter_code
_entity_poly.pdbx_strand_id
1 'polypeptide(L)' 'MKKIALAQFIILLAGNLFAWFNFFRELNNWLQGRACTTGCAAGLVNPFLTPCFYGAMVFAIALVVSIIMLRKVNKANR' A
#
# COMPACT_ATOMS: atom_id res chain seq x y z
N MET A 1 -1.82 18.74 -17.64
CA MET A 1 -1.85 17.32 -17.19
C MET A 1 -0.88 16.99 -16.06
N LYS A 2 0.33 17.59 -15.97
CA LYS A 2 1.30 17.32 -14.88
C LYS A 2 0.76 17.52 -13.46
N LYS A 3 -0.01 18.58 -13.21
CA LYS A 3 -0.58 18.87 -11.87
C LYS A 3 -1.54 17.78 -11.37
N ILE A 4 -2.33 17.20 -12.28
CA ILE A 4 -3.27 16.11 -11.96
C ILE A 4 -2.51 14.81 -11.68
N ALA A 5 -1.52 14.48 -12.52
CA ALA A 5 -0.66 13.30 -12.30
C ALA A 5 0.13 13.40 -10.98
N LEU A 6 0.59 14.60 -10.62
CA LEU A 6 1.27 14.85 -9.34
C LEU A 6 0.31 14.68 -8.16
N ALA A 7 -0.91 15.20 -8.23
CA ALA A 7 -1.92 15.02 -7.18
C ALA A 7 -2.28 13.53 -7.00
N GLN A 8 -2.48 12.80 -8.09
CA GLN A 8 -2.72 11.34 -8.05
C GLN A 8 -1.56 10.60 -7.39
N PHE A 9 -0.32 10.95 -7.73
CA PHE A 9 0.86 10.35 -7.12
C PHE A 9 0.95 10.61 -5.62
N ILE A 10 0.66 11.83 -5.16
CA ILE A 10 0.68 12.18 -3.73
C ILE A 10 -0.37 11.36 -2.96
N ILE A 11 -1.59 11.24 -3.51
CA ILE A 11 -2.67 10.46 -2.88
C ILE A 11 -2.29 8.98 -2.81
N LEU A 12 -1.76 8.41 -3.91
CA LEU A 12 -1.31 7.02 -3.93
C LEU A 12 -0.14 6.77 -2.98
N LEU A 13 0.78 7.73 -2.86
CA LEU A 13 1.91 7.63 -1.95
C LEU A 13 1.45 7.65 -0.49
N ALA A 14 0.54 8.55 -0.13
CA ALA A 14 -0.06 8.61 1.21
C ALA A 14 -0.85 7.33 1.54
N GLY A 15 -1.68 6.84 0.61
CA GLY A 15 -2.43 5.60 0.77
C GLY A 15 -1.54 4.38 0.90
N ASN A 16 -0.45 4.30 0.13
CA ASN A 16 0.53 3.23 0.23
C ASN A 16 1.24 3.25 1.59
N LEU A 17 1.72 4.41 2.05
CA LEU A 17 2.34 4.54 3.38
C LEU A 17 1.38 4.14 4.49
N PHE A 18 0.12 4.58 4.41
CA PHE A 18 -0.91 4.22 5.39
C PHE A 18 -1.18 2.72 5.42
N ALA A 19 -1.36 2.08 4.25
CA ALA A 19 -1.63 0.64 4.17
C ALA A 19 -0.46 -0.19 4.71
N TRP A 20 0.78 0.15 4.32
CA TRP A 20 1.98 -0.55 4.81
C TRP A 20 2.25 -0.31 6.29
N PHE A 21 2.00 0.89 6.81
CA PHE A 21 2.14 1.17 8.23
C PHE A 21 1.18 0.33 9.09
N ASN A 22 -0.09 0.24 8.68
CA ASN A 22 -1.07 -0.61 9.38
C ASN A 22 -0.72 -2.09 9.29
N PHE A 23 -0.32 -2.57 8.10
CA PHE A 23 0.14 -3.96 7.94
C PHE A 23 1.36 -4.27 8.81
N PHE A 24 2.36 -3.38 8.85
CA PHE A 24 3.57 -3.59 9.64
C PHE A 24 3.28 -3.58 11.14
N ARG A 25 2.38 -2.70 11.60
CA ARG A 25 1.93 -2.67 12.99
C ARG A 25 1.24 -3.97 13.38
N GLU A 26 0.38 -4.50 12.52
CA GLU A 26 -0.31 -5.77 12.74
C GLU A 26 0.66 -6.96 12.71
N LEU A 27 1.59 -6.98 11.73
CA LEU A 27 2.64 -8.00 11.63
C LEU A 27 3.53 -8.01 12.88
N ASN A 28 3.90 -6.85 13.40
CA ASN A 28 4.70 -6.76 14.62
C ASN A 28 3.92 -7.23 15.86
N ASN A 29 2.62 -6.92 15.96
CA ASN A 29 1.77 -7.46 17.02
C ASN A 29 1.65 -8.99 16.94
N TRP A 30 1.53 -9.54 15.73
CA TRP A 30 1.52 -10.99 15.48
C TRP A 30 2.86 -11.65 15.85
N LEU A 31 3.98 -11.08 15.43
CA LEU A 31 5.34 -11.56 15.77
C LEU A 31 5.61 -11.54 17.27
N GLN A 32 5.05 -10.57 18.00
CA GLN A 32 5.17 -10.48 19.46
C GLN A 32 4.19 -11.38 20.23
N GLY A 33 3.34 -12.14 19.53
CA GLY A 33 2.34 -13.02 20.15
C GLY A 33 1.22 -12.27 20.89
N ARG A 34 1.02 -10.98 20.59
CA ARG A 34 0.11 -10.08 21.34
C ARG A 34 -1.29 -9.93 20.76
N ALA A 35 -1.62 -10.52 19.61
CA ALA A 35 -2.95 -10.36 19.02
C ALA A 35 -3.46 -11.59 18.26
N CYS A 36 -4.56 -12.16 18.75
CA CYS A 36 -5.49 -13.02 18.00
C CYS A 36 -6.80 -12.29 17.63
N THR A 37 -6.89 -10.96 17.82
CA THR A 37 -8.19 -10.28 17.78
C THR A 37 -8.10 -8.90 17.14
N THR A 38 -8.62 -8.78 15.92
CA THR A 38 -9.53 -7.74 15.37
C THR A 38 -9.29 -7.47 13.88
N GLY A 39 -8.08 -7.71 13.35
CA GLY A 39 -7.75 -7.53 11.93
C GLY A 39 -7.36 -8.81 11.17
N CYS A 40 -6.83 -9.81 11.86
CA CYS A 40 -6.59 -11.13 11.30
C CYS A 40 -7.92 -11.88 11.27
N ALA A 41 -8.33 -12.40 10.11
CA ALA A 41 -9.46 -13.32 10.03
C ALA A 41 -9.28 -14.40 11.11
N ALA A 42 -10.24 -14.51 12.02
CA ALA A 42 -10.16 -15.45 13.14
C ALA A 42 -9.87 -16.86 12.59
N GLY A 43 -8.68 -17.39 12.89
CA GLY A 43 -8.21 -18.69 12.39
C GLY A 43 -7.22 -18.66 11.22
N LEU A 44 -6.87 -17.49 10.68
CA LEU A 44 -5.85 -17.38 9.62
C LEU A 44 -4.45 -17.27 10.23
N VAL A 45 -3.68 -18.36 10.14
CA VAL A 45 -2.29 -18.45 10.64
C VAL A 45 -1.28 -17.63 9.83
N ASN A 46 -1.59 -17.33 8.58
CA ASN A 46 -0.64 -16.69 7.66
C ASN A 46 -0.93 -15.19 7.46
N PRO A 47 -0.05 -14.29 7.91
CA PRO A 47 -0.26 -12.84 7.83
C PRO A 47 -0.31 -12.30 6.39
N PHE A 48 0.25 -13.04 5.43
CA PHE A 48 0.25 -12.68 4.00
C PHE A 48 -1.07 -12.96 3.27
N LEU A 49 -2.01 -13.70 3.87
CA LEU A 49 -3.34 -13.91 3.29
C LEU A 49 -4.39 -12.96 3.87
N THR A 50 -3.97 -11.94 4.62
CA THR A 50 -4.88 -10.98 5.23
C THR A 50 -5.35 -9.94 4.21
N PRO A 51 -6.58 -9.43 4.36
CA PRO A 51 -7.08 -8.34 3.50
C PRO A 51 -6.19 -7.09 3.58
N CYS A 52 -5.50 -6.85 4.70
CA CYS A 52 -4.53 -5.76 4.84
C CYS A 52 -3.32 -5.92 3.90
N PHE A 53 -2.77 -7.13 3.77
CA PHE A 53 -1.65 -7.38 2.86
C PHE A 53 -2.06 -7.14 1.40
N TYR A 54 -3.21 -7.67 0.99
CA TYR A 54 -3.73 -7.45 -0.37
C TYR A 54 -4.00 -5.97 -0.64
N GLY A 55 -4.57 -5.23 0.32
CA GLY A 55 -4.75 -3.79 0.22
C GLY A 55 -3.43 -3.05 0.00
N ALA A 56 -2.41 -3.36 0.81
CA ALA A 56 -1.06 -2.77 0.69
C ALA A 56 -0.42 -3.08 -0.68
N MET A 57 -0.59 -4.31 -1.18
CA MET A 57 -0.11 -4.69 -2.51
C MET A 57 -0.79 -3.91 -3.64
N VAL A 58 -2.12 -3.72 -3.59
CA VAL A 58 -2.85 -2.96 -4.61
C VAL A 58 -2.38 -1.51 -4.66
N PHE A 59 -2.21 -0.86 -3.49
CA PHE A 59 -1.66 0.49 -3.43
C PHE A 59 -0.22 0.58 -3.95
N ALA A 60 0.61 -0.42 -3.66
CA ALA A 60 1.98 -0.48 -4.17
C ALA A 60 2.02 -0.61 -5.70
N ILE A 61 1.19 -1.49 -6.28
CA ILE A 61 1.08 -1.65 -7.74
C ILE A 61 0.58 -0.35 -8.38
N ALA A 62 -0.45 0.27 -7.82
CA ALA A 62 -0.97 1.54 -8.33
C ALA A 62 0.09 2.66 -8.26
N LEU A 63 0.89 2.71 -7.20
CA LEU A 63 1.99 3.67 -7.07
C LEU A 63 3.07 3.43 -8.13
N VAL A 64 3.45 2.18 -8.41
CA VAL A 64 4.40 1.83 -9.48
C VAL A 64 3.89 2.28 -10.85
N VAL A 65 2.61 2.02 -11.16
CA VAL A 65 1.99 2.47 -12.41
C VAL A 65 2.00 3.99 -12.51
N SER A 66 1.72 4.69 -11.40
CA SER A 66 1.77 6.15 -11.33
C SER A 66 3.19 6.69 -11.62
N ILE A 67 4.24 6.07 -11.06
CA ILE A 67 5.64 6.43 -11.33
C ILE A 67 5.97 6.25 -12.82
N ILE A 68 5.54 5.15 -13.43
CA ILE A 68 5.75 4.89 -14.87
C ILE A 68 5.05 5.95 -15.73
N MET A 69 3.81 6.32 -15.38
CA MET A 69 3.08 7.38 -16.06
C MET A 69 3.77 8.74 -15.92
N LEU A 70 4.19 9.12 -14.72
CA LEU A 70 4.92 10.38 -14.49
C LEU A 70 6.20 10.48 -15.33
N ARG A 71 6.95 9.38 -15.45
CA ARG A 71 8.14 9.31 -16.32
C ARG A 71 7.78 9.51 -17.79
N LYS A 72 6.72 8.88 -18.28
CA LYS A 72 6.23 9.06 -19.67
C LYS A 72 5.77 10.50 -19.94
N VAL A 73 4.99 11.09 -19.02
CA VAL A 73 4.49 12.48 -19.15
C VAL A 73 5.64 13.49 -19.15
N ASN A 74 6.69 13.26 -18.35
CA ASN A 74 7.86 14.14 -18.39
C ASN A 74 8.65 14.01 -19.70
N LYS A 75 8.76 12.81 -20.27
CA LYS A 75 9.47 12.58 -21.54
C LYS A 75 8.74 13.16 -22.75
N ALA A 76 7.40 13.10 -22.78
CA ALA A 76 6.59 13.65 -23.88
C ALA A 76 6.51 15.20 -23.89
N ASN A 77 6.96 15.85 -22.82
CA ASN A 77 6.87 17.29 -22.61
C ASN A 77 8.26 17.97 -22.68
N ARG A 78 9.25 17.26 -23.23
CA ARG A 78 10.62 17.70 -23.54
C ARG A 78 10.80 17.57 -25.06
#